data_AF-A0A2V8PAC4-F1
#
_entry.id   AF-A0A2V8PAC4-F1
#
_cell.length_a   1.000
_cell.length_b   1.000
_cell.length_c   1.000
_cell.angle_alpha   90.00
_cell.angle_beta   90.00
_cell.angle_gamma   90.00
#
_symmetry.space_group_name_H-M   'P 1'
#
loop_
_entity.id
_entity.type
_entity.pdbx_description
1 polymer ?
#
loop_
_entity_poly.entity_id
_entity_poly.type
_entity_poly.pdbx_seq_one_letter_code
_entity_poly.pdbx_strand_id
1 'polypeptide(L)'
;MSASEQDIILRARRDLAQRLGVGEDDITEQSVEQLDFPDAALGAPIEDEMSAQVITPGWRIRFGAQNHLYEYRASGKQLRLVNFKGENYRV
;
A
#
# COMPACT_ATOMS: atom_id res chain seq x y z
N MET A 1 -10.07 -18.34 2.88
CA MET A 1 -10.44 -17.37 1.84
C MET A 1 -9.24 -16.47 1.66
N SER A 2 -8.53 -16.62 0.53
CA SER A 2 -7.43 -15.75 0.14
C SER A 2 -7.97 -14.32 0.05
N ALA A 3 -7.29 -13.33 0.62
CA ALA A 3 -7.64 -11.94 0.36
C ALA A 3 -7.49 -11.72 -1.14
N SER A 4 -8.62 -11.57 -1.85
CA SER A 4 -8.61 -11.25 -3.27
C SER A 4 -8.03 -9.86 -3.47
N GLU A 5 -7.39 -9.60 -4.61
CA GLU A 5 -6.83 -8.29 -4.96
C GLU A 5 -7.79 -7.13 -4.64
N GLN A 6 -9.08 -7.32 -4.95
CA GLN A 6 -10.14 -6.35 -4.66
C GLN A 6 -10.31 -6.04 -3.16
N ASP A 7 -10.14 -7.00 -2.27
CA ASP A 7 -10.20 -6.76 -0.82
C ASP A 7 -9.04 -5.87 -0.38
N ILE A 8 -7.84 -6.12 -0.91
CA ILE A 8 -6.64 -5.32 -0.62
C ILE A 8 -6.84 -3.88 -1.11
N ILE A 9 -7.31 -3.71 -2.35
CA ILE A 9 -7.62 -2.40 -2.93
C ILE A 9 -8.64 -1.65 -2.09
N LEU A 10 -9.74 -2.31 -1.71
CA LEU A 10 -10.79 -1.69 -0.91
C LEU A 10 -10.26 -1.24 0.47
N ARG A 11 -9.47 -2.08 1.13
CA ARG A 11 -8.87 -1.76 2.43
C ARG A 11 -7.89 -0.59 2.31
N ALA A 12 -7.06 -0.59 1.26
CA ALA A 12 -6.11 0.50 1.00
C ALA A 12 -6.79 1.82 0.65
N ARG A 13 -7.84 1.77 -0.17
CA ARG A 13 -8.67 2.94 -0.50
C ARG A 13 -9.32 3.52 0.74
N ARG A 14 -9.91 2.68 1.60
CA ARG A 14 -10.54 3.10 2.86
C ARG A 14 -9.55 3.74 3.82
N ASP A 15 -8.39 3.13 4.01
CA ASP A 15 -7.34 3.69 4.85
C ASP A 15 -6.87 5.05 4.31
N LEU A 16 -6.65 5.16 2.99
CA LEU A 16 -6.29 6.44 2.37
C LEU A 16 -7.39 7.50 2.52
N ALA A 17 -8.66 7.13 2.36
CA ALA A 17 -9.82 8.01 2.52
C ALA A 17 -9.86 8.59 3.94
N GLN A 18 -9.70 7.72 4.94
CA GLN A 18 -9.67 8.12 6.35
C GLN A 18 -8.47 9.01 6.67
N ARG A 19 -7.28 8.72 6.13
CA ARG A 19 -6.07 9.52 6.34
C ARG A 19 -6.15 10.91 5.72
N LEU A 20 -6.75 11.01 4.53
CA LEU A 20 -6.92 12.26 3.80
C LEU A 20 -8.18 13.03 4.23
N GLY A 21 -9.13 12.37 4.87
CA GLY A 21 -10.45 12.94 5.20
C GLY A 21 -11.31 13.19 3.96
N VAL A 22 -11.12 12.41 2.90
CA VAL A 22 -11.87 12.51 1.62
C VAL A 22 -12.80 11.32 1.44
N GLY A 23 -13.71 11.39 0.46
CA GLY A 23 -14.56 10.26 0.12
C GLY A 23 -13.77 9.12 -0.54
N GLU A 24 -14.22 7.87 -0.38
CA GLU A 24 -13.66 6.75 -1.15
C GLU A 24 -13.80 6.97 -2.66
N ASP A 25 -14.81 7.75 -3.09
CA ASP A 25 -15.05 8.17 -4.47
C ASP A 25 -14.02 9.17 -5.01
N ASP A 26 -13.37 9.96 -4.14
CA ASP A 26 -12.29 10.87 -4.53
C ASP A 26 -10.97 10.14 -4.79
N ILE A 27 -10.88 8.87 -4.40
CA ILE A 27 -9.69 8.05 -4.56
C ILE A 27 -9.83 7.18 -5.79
N THR A 28 -9.03 7.51 -6.80
CA THR A 28 -8.99 6.75 -8.04
C THR A 28 -7.85 5.75 -7.98
N GLU A 29 -8.15 4.47 -8.18
CA GLU A 29 -7.12 3.46 -8.44
C GLU A 29 -6.49 3.73 -9.81
N GLN A 30 -5.18 3.94 -9.83
CA GLN A 30 -4.42 4.16 -11.05
C GLN A 30 -3.96 2.85 -11.65
N SER A 31 -3.49 1.92 -10.82
CA SER A 31 -2.98 0.62 -11.27
C SER A 31 -2.72 -0.33 -10.12
N VAL A 32 -2.90 -1.61 -10.37
CA VAL A 32 -2.56 -2.70 -9.44
C VAL A 32 -1.66 -3.68 -10.19
N GLU A 33 -0.50 -3.95 -9.62
CA GLU A 33 0.48 -4.85 -10.21
C GLU A 33 0.98 -5.82 -9.15
N GLN A 34 1.09 -7.10 -9.49
CA GLN A 34 1.76 -8.08 -8.65
C GLN A 34 3.27 -8.03 -8.94
N LEU A 35 4.09 -7.87 -7.92
CA LEU A 35 5.56 -7.85 -8.05
C LEU A 35 6.23 -8.47 -6.84
N ASP A 36 7.44 -8.92 -7.07
CA ASP A 36 8.33 -9.42 -6.03
C ASP A 36 9.17 -8.27 -5.48
N PHE A 37 9.04 -8.03 -4.18
CA PHE A 37 9.82 -7.02 -3.48
C PHE A 37 11.13 -7.61 -2.96
N PRO A 38 12.25 -6.86 -2.96
CA PRO A 38 13.56 -7.38 -2.55
C PRO A 38 13.70 -7.60 -1.04
N ASP A 39 12.71 -7.17 -0.25
CA ASP A 39 12.75 -7.21 1.21
C ASP A 39 11.37 -7.49 1.84
N ALA A 40 11.38 -7.94 3.11
CA ALA A 40 10.17 -8.27 3.87
C ALA A 40 9.30 -7.06 4.22
N ALA A 41 9.84 -5.83 4.15
CA ALA A 41 9.05 -4.61 4.29
C ALA A 41 8.43 -4.15 2.97
N LEU A 42 8.54 -4.97 1.92
CA LEU A 42 8.05 -4.66 0.59
C LEU A 42 8.66 -3.36 0.07
N GLY A 43 9.90 -3.04 0.41
CA GLY A 43 10.60 -1.79 0.11
C GLY A 43 10.02 -0.55 0.81
N ALA A 44 9.23 -0.76 1.87
CA ALA A 44 8.63 0.30 2.67
C ALA A 44 8.87 0.04 4.18
N PRO A 45 10.15 0.00 4.63
CA PRO A 45 10.48 -0.13 6.04
C PRO A 45 9.92 1.08 6.80
N ILE A 46 9.25 0.83 7.93
CA ILE A 46 8.91 1.91 8.86
C ILE A 46 10.17 2.34 9.62
N GLU A 47 10.23 3.56 10.15
CA GLU A 47 11.42 4.07 10.83
C GLU A 47 12.00 3.07 11.85
N ASP A 48 13.32 2.87 11.80
CA ASP A 48 14.10 1.91 12.60
C ASP A 48 13.77 0.40 12.35
N GLU A 49 12.95 0.06 11.36
CA GLU A 49 12.64 -1.34 11.03
C GLU A 49 13.79 -2.00 10.24
N MET A 50 14.53 -2.89 10.89
CA MET A 50 15.42 -3.82 10.20
C MET A 50 14.62 -4.82 9.37
N SER A 51 14.59 -4.61 8.06
CA SER A 51 13.90 -5.49 7.11
C SER A 51 14.81 -6.61 6.65
N ALA A 52 14.30 -7.85 6.69
CA ALA A 52 14.99 -8.99 6.12
C ALA A 52 15.07 -8.86 4.60
N GLN A 53 16.26 -9.10 4.02
CA GLN A 53 16.49 -9.12 2.58
C GLN A 53 15.98 -10.42 1.96
N VAL A 54 14.67 -10.60 1.97
CA VAL A 54 13.98 -11.76 1.40
C VAL A 54 13.04 -11.30 0.30
N ILE A 55 13.12 -11.98 -0.84
CA ILE A 55 12.21 -11.73 -1.96
C ILE A 55 10.80 -12.11 -1.52
N THR A 56 9.95 -11.10 -1.41
CA THR A 56 8.58 -11.25 -0.90
C THR A 56 7.59 -10.93 -2.00
N PRO A 57 6.78 -11.90 -2.46
CA PRO A 57 5.75 -11.65 -3.44
C PRO A 57 4.67 -10.74 -2.84
N GLY A 58 4.28 -9.72 -3.58
CA GLY A 58 3.27 -8.77 -3.13
C GLY A 58 2.57 -8.07 -4.29
N TRP A 59 1.80 -7.07 -3.92
CA TRP A 59 0.96 -6.26 -4.78
C TRP A 59 1.31 -4.80 -4.56
N ARG A 60 1.54 -4.06 -5.64
CA ARG A 60 1.71 -2.61 -5.64
C ARG A 60 0.46 -2.00 -6.24
N ILE A 61 -0.18 -1.16 -5.44
CA ILE A 61 -1.41 -0.47 -5.78
C ILE A 61 -1.09 1.01 -5.78
N ARG A 62 -1.35 1.71 -6.88
CA ARG A 62 -1.23 3.16 -6.97
C ARG A 62 -2.60 3.77 -6.92
N PHE A 63 -2.80 4.72 -6.02
CA PHE A 63 -3.99 5.55 -5.94
C PHE A 63 -3.67 6.99 -6.27
N GLY A 64 -4.60 7.69 -6.92
CA GLY A 64 -4.57 9.12 -7.12
C GLY A 64 -5.67 9.78 -6.29
N ALA A 65 -5.31 10.78 -5.48
CA ALA A 65 -6.25 11.58 -4.71
C ALA A 65 -5.68 12.99 -4.48
N GLN A 66 -6.52 14.02 -4.51
CA GLN A 66 -6.11 15.43 -4.30
C GLN A 66 -4.87 15.84 -5.11
N ASN A 67 -4.78 15.42 -6.37
CA ASN A 67 -3.64 15.69 -7.27
C ASN A 67 -2.29 15.12 -6.78
N HIS A 68 -2.32 14.13 -5.89
CA HIS A 68 -1.18 13.39 -5.39
C HIS A 68 -1.34 11.90 -5.69
N LEU A 69 -0.21 11.22 -5.85
CA LEU A 69 -0.15 9.77 -6.04
C LEU A 69 0.30 9.12 -4.74
N TYR A 70 -0.41 8.08 -4.33
CA TYR A 70 -0.15 7.30 -3.14
C TYR A 70 0.10 5.86 -3.55
N GLU A 71 1.17 5.28 -3.01
CA GLU A 71 1.52 3.90 -3.30
C GLU A 71 1.26 3.03 -2.07
N TYR A 72 0.46 2.00 -2.26
CA TYR A 72 0.22 0.95 -1.29
C TYR A 72 0.90 -0.34 -1.75
N ARG A 73 1.51 -1.03 -0.81
CA ARG A 73 2.15 -2.32 -1.03
C ARG A 73 1.54 -3.34 -0.10
N ALA A 74 1.08 -4.46 -0.64
CA ALA A 74 0.46 -5.51 0.13
C ALA A 74 1.14 -6.85 -0.13
N SER A 75 1.21 -7.70 0.89
CA SER A 75 1.69 -9.07 0.73
C SER A 75 0.91 -9.99 1.65
N GLY A 76 0.17 -10.94 1.05
CA GLY A 76 -0.71 -11.85 1.77
C GLY A 76 -1.77 -11.12 2.59
N LYS A 77 -1.47 -10.82 3.87
CA LYS A 77 -2.33 -10.09 4.81
C LYS A 77 -1.78 -8.74 5.24
N GLN A 78 -0.55 -8.41 4.88
CA GLN A 78 0.08 -7.13 5.21
C GLN A 78 -0.32 -6.08 4.18
N LEU A 79 -0.60 -4.87 4.65
CA LEU A 79 -0.81 -3.69 3.83
C LEU A 79 0.07 -2.57 4.39
N ARG A 80 0.82 -1.92 3.51
CA ARG A 80 1.75 -0.84 3.82
C ARG A 80 1.51 0.33 2.88
N LEU A 81 1.57 1.52 3.41
CA LEU A 81 1.50 2.78 2.69
C LEU A 81 2.91 3.35 2.58
N VAL A 82 3.33 3.65 1.36
CA VAL A 82 4.67 4.09 1.02
C VAL A 82 4.69 5.59 0.76
N ASN A 83 5.66 6.28 1.37
CA ASN A 83 5.92 7.70 1.13
C ASN A 83 4.68 8.60 1.37
N PHE A 84 3.93 8.32 2.43
CA PHE A 84 2.84 9.20 2.85
C PHE A 84 3.40 10.27 3.77
N LYS A 85 3.33 11.53 3.37
CA LYS A 85 3.88 12.67 4.15
C LYS A 85 5.37 12.52 4.52
N GLY A 86 6.13 11.74 3.75
CA GLY A 86 7.56 11.50 3.99
C GLY A 86 7.87 10.24 4.83
N GLU A 87 6.85 9.48 5.24
CA GLU A 87 7.01 8.28 6.06
C GLU A 87 6.26 7.08 5.48
N ASN A 88 6.65 5.88 5.91
CA ASN A 88 5.95 4.64 5.59
C ASN A 88 5.04 4.25 6.75
N TYR A 89 3.84 3.75 6.45
CA TYR A 89 2.87 3.35 7.46
C TYR A 89 2.41 1.92 7.23
N ARG A 90 2.12 1.21 8.31
CA ARG A 90 1.46 -0.09 8.26
C ARG A 90 -0.04 0.08 8.55
N VAL A 91 -0.86 -0.59 7.77
CA VAL A 91 -2.33 -0.64 7.88
C VAL A 91 -2.79 -1.97 8.46
#